data_AF-A0A4P9Y348-F1
#
_entry.id   AF-A0A4P9Y348-F1
#
_cell.length_a   1.000
_cell.length_b   1.000
_cell.length_c   1.000
_cell.angle_alpha   90.00
_cell.angle_beta   90.00
_cell.angle_gamma   90.00
#
_symmetry.space_group_name_H-M   'P 1'
#
loop_
_entity.id
_entity.type
_entity.pdbx_description
1 polymer ?
#
loop_
_entity_poly.entity_id
_entity_poly.type
_entity_poly.pdbx_seq_one_letter_code
_entity_poly.pdbx_strand_id
1 'polypeptide(L)'
;VRPGRLRSPVQTAAYLISESDRLVTEILDALEVVSAERGNSDCNHLFISFLPAFVLEPEQVTEALRGFIDRHGQRLWRLRVTGAEIRFNALTSRQSEPLPIRFSVTNVSGFILRMETYVEVEDPKSGPGVWVFKSL
;
A
#
# COMPACT_ATOMS: atom_id res chain seq x y z
N VAL A 1 -4.79 8.69 1.93
CA VAL A 1 -4.29 9.13 3.26
C VAL A 1 -3.64 10.49 3.16
N ARG A 2 -4.11 11.47 3.93
CA ARG A 2 -3.48 12.78 4.08
C ARG A 2 -2.95 12.88 5.53
N PRO A 3 -1.63 12.83 5.77
CA PRO A 3 -1.08 13.09 7.09
C PRO A 3 -1.41 14.51 7.53
N GLY A 4 -1.61 14.67 8.84
CA GLY A 4 -1.62 15.98 9.48
C GLY A 4 -0.24 16.62 9.51
N ARG A 5 -0.02 17.53 10.47
CA ARG A 5 1.25 18.25 10.61
C ARG A 5 2.33 17.35 11.22
N LEU A 6 3.18 16.77 10.37
CA LEU A 6 4.34 15.95 10.78
C LEU A 6 5.50 16.85 11.23
N ARG A 7 6.15 16.51 12.35
CA ARG A 7 7.22 17.34 12.97
C ARG A 7 8.65 16.86 12.67
N SER A 8 8.86 15.63 12.17
CA SER A 8 10.20 15.06 11.90
C SER A 8 10.15 13.84 10.96
N PRO A 9 11.18 13.61 10.11
CA PRO A 9 11.26 12.45 9.21
C PRO A 9 11.29 11.09 9.93
N VAL A 10 11.94 10.99 11.10
CA VAL A 10 11.96 9.73 11.88
C VAL A 10 10.57 9.42 12.45
N GLN A 11 9.80 10.46 12.76
CA GLN A 11 8.40 10.32 13.17
C GLN A 11 7.49 9.96 12.00
N THR A 12 7.90 10.22 10.76
CA THR A 12 7.12 9.96 9.54
C THR A 12 6.91 8.47 9.29
N ALA A 13 7.94 7.63 9.42
CA ALA A 13 7.82 6.18 9.18
C ALA A 13 6.88 5.52 10.19
N ALA A 14 7.13 5.74 11.49
CA ALA A 14 6.29 5.19 12.57
C ALA A 14 4.85 5.72 12.50
N TYR A 15 4.68 7.01 12.18
CA TYR A 15 3.35 7.58 11.94
C TYR A 15 2.65 6.87 10.79
N LEU A 16 3.31 6.64 9.65
CA LEU A 16 2.69 5.97 8.51
C LEU A 16 2.27 4.56 8.83
N ILE A 17 3.09 3.80 9.57
CA ILE A 17 2.72 2.47 10.03
C ILE A 17 1.45 2.55 10.89
N SER A 18 1.42 3.45 11.87
CA SER A 18 0.26 3.60 12.76
C SER A 18 -1.01 4.06 12.04
N GLU A 19 -0.89 5.00 11.11
CA GLU A 19 -2.02 5.52 10.34
C GLU A 19 -2.54 4.47 9.35
N SER A 20 -1.64 3.68 8.75
CA SER A 20 -2.00 2.56 7.88
C SER A 20 -2.76 1.49 8.65
N ASP A 21 -2.29 1.16 9.86
CA ASP A 21 -2.90 0.14 10.71
C ASP A 21 -4.31 0.56 11.17
N ARG A 22 -4.48 1.81 11.58
CA ARG A 22 -5.78 2.39 11.91
C ARG A 22 -6.74 2.34 10.72
N LEU A 23 -6.29 2.82 9.56
CA LEU A 23 -7.11 2.93 8.37
C LEU A 23 -7.57 1.56 7.86
N VAL A 24 -6.70 0.57 7.89
CA VAL A 24 -7.08 -0.79 7.48
C VAL A 24 -8.06 -1.38 8.47
N THR A 25 -7.82 -1.21 9.78
CA THR A 25 -8.76 -1.73 10.79
C THR A 25 -10.16 -1.20 10.50
N GLU A 26 -10.29 0.10 10.23
CA GLU A 26 -11.55 0.72 9.83
C GLU A 26 -12.14 0.15 8.53
N ILE A 27 -11.30 -0.11 7.51
CA ILE A 27 -11.75 -0.75 6.27
C ILE A 27 -12.27 -2.17 6.53
N LEU A 28 -11.55 -2.97 7.31
CA LEU A 28 -11.92 -4.35 7.61
C LEU A 28 -13.20 -4.39 8.46
N ASP A 29 -13.35 -3.48 9.42
CA ASP A 29 -14.58 -3.35 10.21
C ASP A 29 -15.77 -3.00 9.29
N ALA A 30 -15.60 -2.05 8.37
CA ALA A 30 -16.63 -1.71 7.40
C ALA A 30 -16.95 -2.87 6.43
N LEU A 31 -15.93 -3.61 5.99
CA LEU A 31 -16.10 -4.80 5.16
C LEU A 31 -16.84 -5.92 5.90
N GLU A 32 -16.59 -6.12 7.20
CA GLU A 32 -17.31 -7.12 8.00
C GLU A 32 -18.80 -6.81 8.09
N VAL A 33 -19.17 -5.54 8.23
CA VAL A 33 -20.58 -5.10 8.24
C VAL A 33 -21.24 -5.41 6.89
N VAL A 34 -20.59 -5.04 5.78
CA VAL A 34 -21.16 -5.22 4.43
C VAL A 34 -21.10 -6.68 3.95
N SER A 35 -20.14 -7.46 4.44
CA SER A 35 -19.96 -8.87 4.07
C SER A 35 -21.18 -9.72 4.45
N ALA A 36 -21.92 -9.33 5.49
CA ALA A 36 -23.18 -9.98 5.86
C ALA A 36 -24.23 -9.92 4.74
N GLU A 37 -24.25 -8.84 3.96
CA GLU A 37 -25.19 -8.65 2.84
C GLU A 37 -24.62 -9.15 1.50
N ARG A 38 -23.28 -9.22 1.38
CA ARG A 38 -22.55 -9.58 0.16
C ARG A 38 -21.71 -10.86 0.33
N GLY A 39 -22.30 -11.92 0.85
CA GLY A 39 -21.59 -13.17 1.19
C GLY A 39 -20.92 -13.92 0.02
N ASN A 40 -21.27 -13.59 -1.23
CA ASN A 40 -20.68 -14.20 -2.43
C ASN A 40 -19.51 -13.40 -3.02
N SER A 41 -19.02 -12.36 -2.34
CA SER A 41 -17.83 -11.64 -2.80
C SER A 41 -16.59 -12.52 -2.69
N ASP A 42 -15.85 -12.63 -3.78
CA ASP A 42 -14.53 -13.27 -3.82
C ASP A 42 -13.54 -12.31 -4.51
N CYS A 43 -12.25 -12.54 -4.27
CA CYS A 43 -11.17 -11.69 -4.80
C CYS A 43 -11.32 -10.20 -4.46
N ASN A 44 -11.67 -9.90 -3.21
CA ASN A 44 -11.73 -8.52 -2.75
C ASN A 44 -10.34 -7.87 -2.84
N HIS A 45 -10.34 -6.58 -3.16
CA HIS A 45 -9.11 -5.83 -3.42
C HIS A 45 -9.07 -4.54 -2.60
N LEU A 46 -7.93 -4.25 -1.99
CA LEU A 46 -7.69 -3.01 -1.25
C LEU A 46 -6.80 -2.07 -2.03
N PHE A 47 -7.16 -0.79 -2.11
CA PHE A 47 -6.28 0.24 -2.67
C PHE A 47 -6.07 1.37 -1.64
N ILE A 48 -4.81 1.61 -1.27
CA ILE A 48 -4.45 2.67 -0.31
C ILE A 48 -3.44 3.60 -0.97
N SER A 49 -3.83 4.88 -1.10
CA SER A 49 -2.98 5.91 -1.70
C SER A 49 -2.57 6.95 -0.65
N PHE A 50 -1.27 7.07 -0.40
CA PHE A 50 -0.69 8.13 0.41
C PHE A 50 -0.28 9.30 -0.50
N LEU A 51 -0.84 10.48 -0.23
CA LEU A 51 -0.67 11.62 -1.11
C LEU A 51 0.67 12.37 -0.89
N PRO A 52 1.15 12.58 0.34
CA PRO A 52 2.40 13.31 0.52
C PRO A 52 3.64 12.50 0.16
N ALA A 53 4.70 13.24 -0.11
CA ALA A 53 6.03 12.68 -0.28
C ALA A 53 6.64 12.35 1.07
N PHE A 54 7.27 11.18 1.16
CA PHE A 54 7.95 10.72 2.36
C PHE A 54 9.41 10.41 2.07
N VAL A 55 10.28 10.77 3.01
CA VAL A 55 11.69 10.38 2.98
C VAL A 55 11.80 8.98 3.58
N LEU A 56 11.67 7.97 2.74
CA LEU A 56 11.69 6.55 3.12
C LEU A 56 12.42 5.75 2.06
N GLU A 57 13.16 4.74 2.50
CA GLU A 57 13.75 3.75 1.61
C GLU A 57 12.76 2.60 1.37
N PRO A 58 12.73 1.99 0.17
CA PRO A 58 11.76 0.93 -0.18
C PRO A 58 11.74 -0.26 0.79
N GLU A 59 12.89 -0.63 1.35
CA GLU A 59 13.03 -1.77 2.26
C GLU A 59 12.25 -1.55 3.57
N GLN A 60 12.22 -0.32 4.08
CA GLN A 60 11.48 0.03 5.30
C GLN A 60 9.98 -0.16 5.11
N VAL A 61 9.49 0.07 3.90
CA VAL A 61 8.08 -0.12 3.57
C VAL A 61 7.74 -1.60 3.46
N THR A 62 8.60 -2.38 2.80
CA THR A 62 8.44 -3.84 2.72
C THR A 62 8.35 -4.49 4.10
N GLU A 63 9.21 -4.08 5.04
CA GLU A 63 9.18 -4.57 6.42
C GLU A 63 7.88 -4.18 7.15
N ALA A 64 7.46 -2.92 7.02
CA ALA A 64 6.20 -2.43 7.58
C ALA A 64 4.98 -3.21 7.05
N LEU A 65 4.95 -3.49 5.74
CA LEU A 65 3.89 -4.26 5.10
C LEU A 65 3.84 -5.70 5.58
N ARG A 66 5.00 -6.33 5.82
CA ARG A 66 5.05 -7.68 6.36
C ARG A 66 4.42 -7.75 7.75
N GLY A 67 4.81 -6.86 8.66
CA GLY A 67 4.23 -6.80 10.00
C GLY A 67 2.73 -6.50 9.98
N PHE A 68 2.25 -5.79 8.97
CA PHE A 68 0.83 -5.52 8.77
C PHE A 68 0.04 -6.78 8.39
N ILE A 69 0.55 -7.60 7.48
CA ILE A 69 -0.08 -8.87 7.09
C ILE A 69 -0.12 -9.83 8.27
N ASP A 70 0.92 -9.89 9.08
CA ASP A 70 0.95 -10.75 10.26
C ASP A 70 -0.14 -10.36 11.28
N ARG A 71 -0.48 -9.06 11.39
CA ARG A 71 -1.54 -8.56 12.27
C ARG A 71 -2.95 -8.78 11.72
N HIS A 72 -3.16 -8.52 10.42
CA HIS A 72 -4.50 -8.48 9.81
C HIS A 72 -4.84 -9.70 8.95
N GLY A 73 -3.89 -10.63 8.76
CA GLY A 73 -3.98 -11.73 7.78
C GLY A 73 -5.20 -12.63 7.95
N GLN A 74 -5.58 -12.98 9.18
CA GLN A 74 -6.79 -13.79 9.42
C GLN A 74 -8.08 -13.07 8.99
N ARG A 75 -8.17 -11.77 9.25
CA ARG A 75 -9.34 -10.94 8.86
C ARG A 75 -9.39 -10.78 7.34
N LEU A 76 -8.26 -10.47 6.72
CA LEU A 76 -8.12 -10.37 5.27
C LEU A 76 -8.56 -11.65 4.56
N TRP A 77 -8.11 -12.82 5.06
CA TRP A 77 -8.51 -14.11 4.52
C TRP A 77 -10.00 -14.39 4.67
N ARG A 78 -10.57 -14.15 5.86
CA ARG A 78 -12.01 -14.33 6.12
C ARG A 78 -12.86 -13.45 5.20
N LEU A 79 -12.40 -12.23 4.94
CA LEU A 79 -13.05 -11.26 4.06
C LEU A 79 -12.71 -11.46 2.57
N ARG A 80 -12.05 -12.57 2.20
CA ARG A 80 -11.66 -12.89 0.81
C ARG A 80 -10.86 -11.78 0.12
N VAL A 81 -10.05 -11.03 0.88
CA VAL A 81 -9.14 -10.04 0.32
C VAL A 81 -7.90 -10.74 -0.20
N THR A 82 -7.79 -10.87 -1.53
CA THR A 82 -6.69 -11.59 -2.19
C THR A 82 -5.63 -10.66 -2.77
N GLY A 83 -5.94 -9.37 -2.91
CA GLY A 83 -5.02 -8.38 -3.45
C GLY A 83 -5.07 -7.05 -2.69
N ALA A 84 -3.93 -6.38 -2.61
CA ALA A 84 -3.83 -5.02 -2.13
C ALA A 84 -2.80 -4.24 -2.94
N GLU A 85 -3.15 -3.02 -3.32
CA GLU A 85 -2.26 -2.05 -3.94
C GLU A 85 -2.04 -0.87 -3.00
N ILE A 86 -0.77 -0.52 -2.79
CA ILE A 86 -0.38 0.61 -1.95
C ILE A 86 0.47 1.54 -2.76
N ARG A 87 0.03 2.81 -2.86
CA ARG A 87 0.73 3.86 -3.61
C ARG A 87 1.24 4.91 -2.64
N PHE A 88 2.51 5.30 -2.76
CA PHE A 88 3.06 6.44 -2.05
C PHE A 88 4.10 7.15 -2.90
N ASN A 89 4.37 8.40 -2.53
CA ASN A 89 5.41 9.20 -3.14
C ASN A 89 6.66 9.10 -2.27
N ALA A 90 7.74 8.51 -2.79
CA ALA A 90 9.00 8.36 -2.08
C ALA A 90 9.98 9.45 -2.51
N LEU A 91 10.66 10.06 -1.54
CA LEU A 91 11.79 10.94 -1.76
C LEU A 91 13.04 10.23 -1.24
N THR A 92 13.78 9.58 -2.14
CA THR A 92 15.06 8.97 -1.78
C THR A 92 16.10 10.06 -1.51
N SER A 93 17.02 9.81 -0.58
CA SER A 93 18.12 10.72 -0.22
C SER A 93 18.98 11.24 -1.40
N ARG A 94 18.90 10.56 -2.55
CA ARG A 94 19.66 10.86 -3.79
C ARG A 94 18.86 11.64 -4.84
N GLN A 95 17.56 11.84 -4.64
CA GLN A 95 16.65 12.43 -5.64
C GLN A 95 16.00 13.69 -5.10
N SER A 96 15.94 14.73 -5.94
CA SER A 96 15.29 16.01 -5.59
C SER A 96 13.78 15.97 -5.77
N GLU A 97 13.28 15.07 -6.63
CA GLU A 97 11.87 14.95 -6.97
C GLU A 97 11.28 13.66 -6.40
N PRO A 98 10.06 13.70 -5.84
CA PRO A 98 9.41 12.53 -5.31
C PRO A 98 8.95 11.60 -6.44
N LEU A 99 9.29 10.32 -6.34
CA LEU A 99 8.85 9.30 -7.27
C LEU A 99 7.63 8.55 -6.72
N PRO A 100 6.57 8.37 -7.53
CA PRO A 100 5.46 7.50 -7.18
C PRO A 100 5.90 6.02 -7.22
N ILE A 101 5.81 5.35 -6.07
CA ILE A 101 6.06 3.93 -5.93
C ILE A 101 4.74 3.23 -5.63
N ARG A 102 4.52 2.09 -6.28
CA ARG A 102 3.37 1.21 -6.08
C ARG A 102 3.82 -0.18 -5.64
N PHE A 103 3.20 -0.67 -4.58
CA PHE A 103 3.36 -2.01 -4.07
C PHE A 103 2.11 -2.79 -4.44
N SER A 104 2.27 -3.88 -5.17
CA SER A 104 1.23 -4.86 -5.43
C SER A 104 1.47 -6.04 -4.51
N VAL A 105 0.49 -6.33 -3.66
CA VAL A 105 0.52 -7.45 -2.72
C VAL A 105 -0.57 -8.42 -3.14
N THR A 106 -0.19 -9.67 -3.39
CA THR A 106 -1.13 -10.72 -3.75
C THR A 106 -0.99 -11.91 -2.80
N ASN A 107 -2.12 -12.40 -2.32
CA ASN A 107 -2.24 -13.57 -1.45
C ASN A 107 -3.38 -14.48 -1.96
N VAL A 108 -3.10 -15.21 -3.03
CA VAL A 108 -4.10 -16.10 -3.66
C VAL A 108 -4.22 -17.43 -2.90
N SER A 109 -3.13 -17.94 -2.33
CA SER A 109 -3.12 -19.24 -1.64
C SER A 109 -3.51 -19.17 -0.16
N GLY A 110 -3.56 -17.97 0.43
CA GLY A 110 -3.74 -17.77 1.87
C GLY A 110 -2.46 -17.96 2.69
N PHE A 111 -1.39 -18.49 2.09
CA PHE A 111 -0.13 -18.83 2.77
C PHE A 111 1.11 -18.15 2.19
N ILE A 112 1.12 -17.87 0.88
CA ILE A 112 2.26 -17.28 0.20
C ILE A 112 1.89 -15.87 -0.22
N LEU A 113 2.57 -14.91 0.42
CA LEU A 113 2.51 -13.52 0.01
C LEU A 113 3.48 -13.27 -1.13
N ARG A 114 2.98 -12.73 -2.25
CA ARG A 114 3.82 -12.16 -3.29
C ARG A 114 3.71 -10.64 -3.24
N MET A 115 4.85 -9.98 -3.14
CA MET A 115 4.95 -8.52 -3.15
C MET A 115 5.80 -8.10 -4.35
N GLU A 116 5.22 -7.25 -5.19
CA GLU A 116 5.86 -6.70 -6.38
C GLU A 116 5.91 -5.19 -6.22
N THR A 117 7.07 -4.59 -6.53
CA THR A 117 7.29 -3.15 -6.36
C THR A 117 7.51 -2.51 -7.73
N TYR A 118 6.79 -1.43 -7.98
CA TYR A 118 6.82 -0.70 -9.25
C TYR A 118 7.05 0.79 -9.02
N VAL A 119 7.73 1.43 -9.95
CA VAL A 119 7.81 2.89 -10.06
C VAL A 119 6.96 3.33 -11.25
N GLU A 120 6.15 4.38 -11.08
CA GLU A 120 5.46 5.00 -12.21
C GLU A 120 6.45 5.94 -12.93
N VAL A 121 6.76 5.63 -14.19
CA VAL A 121 7.69 6.40 -15.03
C VAL A 121 6.97 6.78 -16.32
N GLU A 122 7.23 7.97 -16.84
CA GLU A 122 6.72 8.37 -18.15
C GLU A 122 7.46 7.59 -19.26
N ASP A 123 6.71 6.94 -20.14
CA ASP A 123 7.30 6.20 -21.26
C ASP A 123 7.61 7.15 -22.44
N PRO A 124 8.89 7.37 -22.78
CA PRO A 124 9.25 8.23 -23.90
C PRO A 124 8.75 7.71 -25.27
N LYS A 125 8.38 6.43 -25.37
CA LYS A 125 7.91 5.81 -26.63
C LYS A 125 6.39 5.91 -26.82
N SER A 126 5.63 6.01 -25.72
CA SER A 126 4.16 5.99 -25.76
C SER A 126 3.53 7.39 -25.92
N GLY A 127 4.37 8.43 -25.95
CA GLY A 127 3.95 9.83 -26.05
C GLY A 127 3.89 10.54 -24.69
N PRO A 128 3.90 11.89 -24.68
CA PRO A 128 3.88 12.66 -23.44
C PRO A 128 2.60 12.42 -22.64
N GLY A 129 2.74 12.23 -21.33
CA GLY A 129 1.65 11.98 -20.39
C GLY A 129 1.25 10.52 -20.19
N VAL A 130 1.94 9.56 -20.83
CA VAL A 130 1.70 8.12 -20.61
C VAL A 130 2.62 7.58 -19.53
N TRP A 131 2.04 7.25 -18.38
CA TRP A 131 2.75 6.64 -17.25
C TRP A 131 2.71 5.12 -17.33
N VAL A 132 3.86 4.47 -17.22
CA VAL A 132 4.02 3.02 -17.20
C VAL A 132 4.63 2.55 -15.89
N PHE A 133 4.27 1.34 -15.47
CA PHE A 133 4.89 0.70 -14.32
C PHE A 133 6.21 0.05 -14.73
N LYS A 134 7.28 0.41 -14.03
CA LYS A 134 8.58 -0.25 -14.15
C LYS A 134 8.88 -1.01 -12.87
N SER A 135 9.06 -2.34 -12.96
CA SER A 135 9.48 -3.14 -11.82
C SER A 135 10.83 -2.65 -11.30
N LEU A 136 10.97 -2.56 -9.98
CA LEU A 136 12.25 -2.43 -9.29
C LEU A 136 12.92 -3.79 -9.11
#